data_AF-A0AAE0DHW7-F1
#
_entry.id   AF-A0AAE0DHW7-F1
#
_cell.length_a   1.000
_cell.length_b   1.000
_cell.length_c   1.000
_cell.angle_alpha   90.00
_cell.angle_beta   90.00
_cell.angle_gamma   90.00
#
_symmetry.space_group_name_H-M   'P 1'
#
loop_
_entity.id
_entity.type
_entity.pdbx_description
1 polymer ?
#
loop_
_entity_poly.entity_id
_entity_poly.type
_entity_poly.pdbx_seq_one_letter_code
_entity_poly.pdbx_strand_id
1 'polypeptide(L)'
;MRNREFELFLIGYIIVSICEIFTVGGFPLERKVRLGFTAVHLGAIVATLWVLFLNSVVGFQLVDDGTSISLGLILVSGIAFFVGTGYIALDTAFSYTSTFTSSLTGNNRNIALYVLYQLWPLICLVGFFLLETVLVLNVLGEKKPMLYLLGAALLFAIGQIFQYVISTHICQGTSGKIDGAMFETLFTLLSVVMLWVFWSSITEDDWPMPVSVENDEYVQDISDDEVEAHQVTRGAGGGSRAAGQGIRGGGWEVTRTWENVVEGADGTISSTVEGLLEAGKRKR
;
A
#
# COMPACT_ATOMS: atom_id res chain seq x y z
N MET A 1 -13.18 5.48 -6.56
CA MET A 1 -12.79 6.79 -7.16
C MET A 1 -11.46 7.26 -6.59
N ARG A 2 -11.28 7.22 -5.26
CA ARG A 2 -10.00 7.38 -4.53
C ARG A 2 -8.78 6.65 -5.13
N ASN A 3 -8.99 5.54 -5.86
CA ASN A 3 -7.93 4.74 -6.50
C ASN A 3 -7.12 5.52 -7.54
N ARG A 4 -7.76 6.44 -8.28
CA ARG A 4 -7.09 7.19 -9.36
C ARG A 4 -6.09 8.22 -8.83
N GLU A 5 -6.36 8.78 -7.65
CA GLU A 5 -5.49 9.76 -7.00
C GLU A 5 -4.23 9.07 -6.46
N PHE A 6 -4.39 7.89 -5.85
CA PHE A 6 -3.26 7.08 -5.41
C PHE A 6 -2.49 6.46 -6.58
N GLU A 7 -3.17 6.07 -7.66
CA GLU A 7 -2.53 5.63 -8.91
C GLU A 7 -1.61 6.71 -9.48
N LEU A 8 -2.03 7.98 -9.46
CA LEU A 8 -1.19 9.10 -9.90
C LEU A 8 0.09 9.22 -9.06
N PHE A 9 0.01 8.99 -7.75
CA PHE A 9 1.19 8.92 -6.88
C PHE A 9 2.11 7.75 -7.28
N LEU A 10 1.57 6.56 -7.54
CA LEU A 10 2.37 5.40 -7.96
C LEU A 10 3.03 5.61 -9.32
N ILE A 11 2.34 6.25 -10.28
CA ILE A 11 2.93 6.64 -11.56
C ILE A 11 4.09 7.62 -11.34
N GLY A 12 3.90 8.60 -10.45
CA GLY A 12 4.97 9.52 -10.04
C GLY A 12 6.18 8.78 -9.46
N TYR A 13 5.94 7.80 -8.58
CA TYR A 13 6.98 6.97 -8.00
C TYR A 13 7.72 6.14 -9.06
N ILE A 14 7.03 5.56 -10.05
CA ILE A 14 7.68 4.86 -11.17
C ILE A 14 8.61 5.80 -11.93
N ILE A 15 8.19 7.04 -12.19
CA ILE A 15 9.04 8.05 -12.85
C ILE A 15 10.27 8.35 -12.00
N VAL A 16 10.11 8.51 -10.68
CA VAL A 16 11.22 8.68 -9.74
C VAL A 16 12.19 7.50 -9.83
N SER A 17 11.72 6.26 -9.74
CA SER A 17 12.55 5.06 -9.81
C SER A 17 13.30 4.93 -11.14
N ILE A 18 12.69 5.28 -12.26
CA ILE A 18 13.38 5.29 -13.57
C ILE A 18 14.53 6.32 -13.54
N CYS A 19 14.28 7.52 -13.02
CA CYS A 19 15.30 8.56 -12.92
C CYS A 19 16.41 8.19 -11.93
N GLU A 20 16.06 7.49 -10.85
CA GLU A 20 16.97 6.98 -9.83
C GLU A 20 18.00 6.01 -10.42
N ILE A 21 17.59 5.10 -11.31
CA ILE A 21 18.49 4.17 -12.00
C ILE A 21 19.59 4.93 -12.75
N PHE A 22 19.26 6.02 -13.47
CA PHE A 22 20.24 6.77 -14.26
C PHE A 22 21.09 7.75 -13.42
N THR A 23 20.65 8.08 -12.22
CA THR A 23 21.33 9.08 -11.37
C THR A 23 22.18 8.43 -10.29
N VAL A 24 21.67 7.40 -9.63
CA VAL A 24 22.29 6.69 -8.50
C VAL A 24 22.81 5.32 -8.92
N GLY A 25 22.22 4.67 -9.93
CA GLY A 25 22.51 3.28 -10.31
C GLY A 25 23.89 2.99 -10.93
N GLY A 26 24.85 3.93 -10.89
CA GLY A 26 26.24 3.69 -11.29
C GLY A 26 26.49 3.49 -12.79
N PHE A 27 25.49 3.74 -13.65
CA PHE A 27 25.65 3.65 -15.10
C PHE A 27 26.67 4.68 -15.63
N PRO A 28 27.60 4.28 -16.52
CA PRO A 28 28.61 5.18 -17.08
C PRO A 28 27.98 6.11 -18.12
N LEU A 29 27.33 7.19 -17.65
CA LEU A 29 26.75 8.24 -18.48
C LEU A 29 27.70 9.43 -18.65
N GLU A 30 27.58 10.12 -19.79
CA GLU A 30 28.22 11.42 -20.00
C GLU A 30 27.77 12.40 -18.90
N ARG A 31 28.71 13.21 -18.39
CA ARG A 31 28.49 14.14 -17.27
C ARG A 31 27.27 15.05 -17.50
N LYS A 32 27.09 15.57 -18.71
CA LYS A 32 25.96 16.46 -19.04
C LYS A 32 24.62 15.72 -18.98
N VAL A 33 24.57 14.50 -19.49
CA VAL A 33 23.35 13.67 -19.47
C VAL A 33 22.98 13.32 -18.03
N ARG A 34 23.95 12.91 -17.21
CA ARG A 34 23.74 12.64 -15.78
C ARG A 34 23.19 13.84 -15.03
N LEU A 35 23.75 15.04 -15.27
CA LEU A 35 23.25 16.28 -14.67
C LEU A 35 21.80 16.59 -15.06
N GLY A 36 21.43 16.37 -16.33
CA GLY A 36 20.06 16.52 -16.80
C GLY A 36 19.10 15.55 -16.10
N PHE A 37 19.46 14.27 -16.03
CA PHE A 37 18.67 13.27 -15.30
C PHE A 37 18.56 13.59 -13.81
N THR A 38 19.61 14.09 -13.17
CA THR A 38 19.55 14.53 -11.77
C THR A 38 18.52 15.63 -11.58
N ALA A 39 18.47 16.63 -12.47
CA ALA A 39 17.48 17.70 -12.35
C ALA A 39 16.04 17.21 -12.51
N VAL A 40 15.80 16.31 -13.46
CA VAL A 40 14.48 15.66 -13.64
C VAL A 40 14.13 14.80 -12.43
N HIS A 41 15.10 14.05 -11.90
CA HIS A 41 14.93 13.20 -10.73
C HIS A 41 14.49 14.01 -9.50
N LEU A 42 15.20 15.12 -9.21
CA LEU A 42 14.87 16.01 -8.09
C LEU A 42 13.48 16.61 -8.26
N GLY A 43 13.12 17.06 -9.47
CA GLY A 43 11.78 17.56 -9.76
C GLY A 43 10.69 16.51 -9.57
N ALA A 44 10.94 15.27 -10.00
CA ALA A 44 10.00 14.16 -9.86
C ALA A 44 9.77 13.78 -8.39
N ILE A 45 10.81 13.78 -7.55
CA ILE A 45 10.68 13.52 -6.11
C ILE A 45 9.78 14.56 -5.45
N VAL A 46 10.06 15.85 -5.68
CA VAL A 46 9.28 16.95 -5.09
C VAL A 46 7.83 16.92 -5.54
N ALA A 47 7.59 16.69 -6.83
CA ALA A 47 6.24 16.58 -7.37
C ALA A 47 5.49 15.37 -6.80
N THR A 48 6.13 14.20 -6.70
CA THR A 48 5.51 12.98 -6.18
C THR A 48 5.12 13.13 -4.71
N LEU A 49 5.99 13.72 -3.88
CA LEU A 49 5.69 13.96 -2.47
C LEU A 49 4.63 15.06 -2.26
N TRP A 50 4.58 16.05 -3.15
CA TRP A 50 3.49 17.02 -3.18
C TRP A 50 2.14 16.38 -3.52
N VAL A 51 2.11 15.51 -4.54
CA VAL A 51 0.93 14.73 -4.93
C VAL A 51 0.48 13.84 -3.77
N LEU A 52 1.40 13.14 -3.10
CA LEU A 52 1.09 12.33 -1.92
C LEU A 52 0.42 13.16 -0.82
N PHE A 53 0.95 14.35 -0.52
CA PHE A 53 0.35 15.25 0.46
C PHE A 53 -1.06 15.69 0.05
N LEU A 54 -1.28 16.12 -1.20
CA LEU A 54 -2.60 16.52 -1.66
C LEU A 54 -3.61 15.37 -1.65
N ASN A 55 -3.18 14.13 -1.90
CA ASN A 55 -4.05 12.96 -1.78
C ASN A 55 -4.65 12.84 -0.36
N SER A 56 -3.87 13.12 0.69
CA SER A 56 -4.40 13.12 2.06
C SER A 56 -5.36 14.28 2.34
N VAL A 57 -5.17 15.44 1.71
CA VAL A 57 -6.07 16.59 1.85
C VAL A 57 -7.43 16.31 1.21
N VAL A 58 -7.43 15.74 0.00
CA VAL A 58 -8.65 15.35 -0.70
C VAL A 58 -9.38 14.21 0.02
N GLY A 59 -8.64 13.36 0.75
CA GLY A 59 -9.19 12.29 1.60
C GLY A 59 -10.21 12.76 2.64
N PHE A 60 -10.19 14.03 3.05
CA PHE A 60 -11.20 14.63 3.95
C PHE A 60 -12.53 14.99 3.26
N GLN A 61 -12.67 14.70 1.96
CA GLN A 61 -13.87 14.99 1.17
C GLN A 61 -14.25 16.49 1.17
N LEU A 62 -13.27 17.38 1.39
CA LEU A 62 -13.48 18.83 1.35
C LEU A 62 -13.79 19.33 -0.08
N VAL A 63 -13.34 18.59 -1.08
CA VAL A 63 -13.68 18.74 -2.50
C VAL A 63 -14.34 17.44 -2.93
N ASP A 64 -15.35 17.52 -3.78
CA ASP A 64 -16.07 16.36 -4.30
C ASP A 64 -15.07 15.32 -4.87
N ASP A 65 -14.90 14.21 -4.13
CA ASP A 65 -13.98 13.11 -4.44
C ASP A 65 -14.33 12.51 -5.81
N GLY A 66 -13.33 12.27 -6.66
CA GLY A 66 -13.51 11.73 -8.00
C GLY A 66 -13.89 12.74 -9.09
N THR A 67 -14.03 14.02 -8.76
CA THR A 67 -14.27 15.08 -9.74
C THR A 67 -13.00 15.35 -10.56
N SER A 68 -13.14 15.59 -11.88
CA SER A 68 -12.01 15.95 -12.75
C SER A 68 -11.23 17.18 -12.27
N ILE A 69 -11.86 18.01 -11.43
CA ILE A 69 -11.26 19.18 -10.79
C ILE A 69 -10.23 18.76 -9.73
N SER A 70 -10.51 17.75 -8.88
CA SER A 70 -9.55 17.26 -7.87
C SER A 70 -8.28 16.73 -8.55
N LEU A 71 -8.46 15.81 -9.51
CA LEU A 71 -7.37 15.25 -10.30
C LEU A 71 -6.61 16.33 -11.08
N GLY A 72 -7.32 17.30 -11.65
CA GLY A 72 -6.72 18.44 -12.33
C GLY A 72 -5.87 19.30 -11.40
N LEU A 73 -6.33 19.58 -10.18
CA LEU A 73 -5.58 20.34 -9.19
C LEU A 73 -4.31 19.62 -8.76
N ILE A 74 -4.41 18.33 -8.44
CA ILE A 74 -3.26 17.50 -8.05
C ILE A 74 -2.23 17.45 -9.19
N LEU A 75 -2.68 17.19 -10.43
CA LEU A 75 -1.80 17.08 -11.58
C LEU A 75 -1.14 18.41 -11.94
N VAL A 76 -1.90 19.50 -12.05
CA VAL A 76 -1.38 20.82 -12.46
C VAL A 76 -0.41 21.36 -11.40
N SER A 77 -0.75 21.24 -10.12
CA SER A 77 0.15 21.68 -9.05
C SER A 77 1.39 20.79 -8.95
N GLY A 78 1.27 19.47 -9.15
CA GLY A 78 2.40 18.56 -9.27
C GLY A 78 3.35 18.93 -10.41
N ILE A 79 2.81 19.24 -11.60
CA ILE A 79 3.59 19.71 -12.75
C ILE A 79 4.29 21.04 -12.42
N ALA A 80 3.63 21.96 -11.72
CA ALA A 80 4.25 23.22 -11.31
C ALA A 80 5.47 22.99 -10.40
N PHE A 81 5.36 22.10 -9.41
CA PHE A 81 6.48 21.72 -8.55
C PHE A 81 7.59 20.97 -9.30
N PHE A 82 7.22 20.09 -10.23
CA PHE A 82 8.16 19.38 -11.09
C PHE A 82 8.99 20.36 -11.95
N VAL A 83 8.31 21.25 -12.68
CA VAL A 83 8.96 22.22 -13.57
C VAL A 83 9.75 23.24 -12.76
N GLY A 84 9.20 23.76 -11.66
CA GLY A 84 9.87 24.75 -10.81
C GLY A 84 11.17 24.22 -10.21
N THR A 85 11.11 23.03 -9.61
CA THR A 85 12.29 22.40 -9.01
C THR A 85 13.29 21.96 -10.09
N GLY A 86 12.81 21.35 -11.16
CA GLY A 86 13.64 20.91 -12.29
C GLY A 86 14.36 22.07 -12.97
N TYR A 87 13.69 23.22 -13.14
CA TYR A 87 14.31 24.44 -13.67
C TYR A 87 15.45 24.93 -12.77
N ILE A 88 15.23 25.04 -11.46
CA ILE A 88 16.26 25.49 -10.51
C ILE A 88 17.44 24.51 -10.50
N ALA A 89 17.17 23.20 -10.57
CA ALA A 89 18.21 22.17 -10.62
C ALA A 89 19.01 22.23 -11.94
N LEU A 90 18.36 22.40 -13.08
CA LEU A 90 19.02 22.57 -14.38
C LEU A 90 19.84 23.85 -14.45
N ASP A 91 19.29 24.98 -13.97
CA ASP A 91 20.02 26.25 -13.95
C ASP A 91 21.26 26.17 -13.06
N THR A 92 21.14 25.48 -11.92
CA THR A 92 22.29 25.21 -11.04
C THR A 92 23.33 24.31 -11.74
N ALA A 93 22.89 23.25 -12.41
CA ALA A 93 23.78 22.27 -13.04
C ALA A 93 24.53 22.82 -14.26
N PHE A 94 23.88 23.65 -15.08
CA PHE A 94 24.43 24.18 -16.33
C PHE A 94 24.82 25.66 -16.27
N SER A 95 24.50 26.36 -15.19
CA SER A 95 24.77 27.79 -15.00
C SER A 95 24.26 28.67 -16.15
N TYR A 96 23.04 28.39 -16.65
CA TYR A 96 22.47 29.07 -17.83
C TYR A 96 22.16 30.56 -17.55
N THR A 97 21.56 30.88 -16.40
CA THR A 97 21.08 32.24 -16.06
C THR A 97 22.06 33.01 -15.19
N SER A 98 23.18 32.39 -14.79
CA SER A 98 24.17 32.91 -13.83
C SER A 98 23.69 33.22 -12.40
N THR A 99 22.38 33.11 -12.12
CA THR A 99 21.76 33.39 -10.82
C THR A 99 22.30 32.50 -9.70
N PHE A 100 22.51 31.20 -9.99
CA PHE A 100 22.99 30.22 -9.00
C PHE A 100 24.48 29.86 -9.14
N THR A 101 25.27 30.60 -9.91
CA THR A 101 26.71 30.27 -10.10
C THR A 101 27.52 30.45 -8.82
N SER A 102 27.09 31.38 -7.94
CA SER A 102 27.64 31.52 -6.58
C SER A 102 27.43 30.27 -5.73
N SER A 103 26.40 29.46 -6.02
CA SER A 103 26.13 28.20 -5.32
C SER A 103 27.13 27.09 -5.67
N LEU A 104 27.83 27.19 -6.81
CA LEU A 104 28.86 26.24 -7.25
C LEU A 104 30.27 26.63 -6.75
N THR A 105 30.45 27.85 -6.25
CA THR A 105 31.75 28.36 -5.84
C THR A 105 31.90 28.25 -4.32
N GLY A 106 32.99 27.64 -3.84
CA GLY A 106 33.23 27.43 -2.41
C GLY A 106 32.60 26.14 -1.88
N ASN A 107 31.57 26.24 -1.03
CA ASN A 107 31.03 25.11 -0.25
C ASN A 107 29.85 24.37 -0.92
N ASN A 108 29.63 24.57 -2.22
CA ASN A 108 28.54 23.96 -3.00
C ASN A 108 27.14 24.13 -2.36
N ARG A 109 26.83 25.35 -1.90
CA ARG A 109 25.60 25.62 -1.13
C ARG A 109 24.53 26.25 -2.00
N ASN A 110 23.46 25.52 -2.27
CA ASN A 110 22.26 26.04 -2.91
C ASN A 110 21.06 26.00 -1.94
N ILE A 111 20.66 27.16 -1.41
CA ILE A 111 19.55 27.25 -0.45
C ILE A 111 18.21 26.92 -1.11
N ALA A 112 17.99 27.34 -2.36
CA ALA A 112 16.73 27.10 -3.05
C ALA A 112 16.49 25.59 -3.25
N LEU A 113 17.49 24.87 -3.72
CA LEU A 113 17.42 23.41 -3.84
C LEU A 113 17.28 22.73 -2.49
N TYR A 114 18.02 23.17 -1.47
CA TYR A 114 17.86 22.63 -0.12
C TYR A 114 16.41 22.75 0.38
N VAL A 115 15.80 23.93 0.24
CA VAL A 115 14.41 24.12 0.69
C VAL A 115 13.44 23.28 -0.14
N LEU A 116 13.55 23.30 -1.46
CA LEU A 116 12.58 22.64 -2.34
C LEU A 116 12.68 21.12 -2.35
N TYR A 117 13.89 20.57 -2.28
CA TYR A 117 14.12 19.13 -2.35
C TYR A 117 14.18 18.46 -0.97
N GLN A 118 14.69 19.16 0.05
CA GLN A 118 14.85 18.56 1.39
C GLN A 118 13.74 18.99 2.36
N LEU A 119 13.57 20.30 2.56
CA LEU A 119 12.73 20.80 3.64
C LEU A 119 11.23 20.71 3.29
N TRP A 120 10.86 21.16 2.10
CA TRP A 120 9.47 21.16 1.64
C TRP A 120 8.89 19.75 1.55
N PRO A 121 9.57 18.74 0.97
CA PRO A 121 8.99 17.41 0.89
C PRO A 121 8.91 16.72 2.26
N LEU A 122 9.83 17.05 3.18
CA LEU A 122 9.71 16.62 4.58
C LEU A 122 8.47 17.22 5.25
N ILE A 123 8.17 18.50 5.02
CA ILE A 123 6.94 19.14 5.52
C ILE A 123 5.71 18.45 4.93
N CYS A 124 5.69 18.18 3.62
CA CYS A 124 4.61 17.44 2.95
C CYS A 124 4.41 16.05 3.54
N LEU A 125 5.49 15.31 3.82
CA LEU A 125 5.44 13.97 4.43
C LEU A 125 4.87 14.01 5.85
N VAL A 126 5.33 14.95 6.68
CA VAL A 126 4.80 15.11 8.04
C VAL A 126 3.33 15.52 7.99
N GLY A 127 2.97 16.46 7.11
CA GLY A 127 1.59 16.87 6.88
C GLY A 127 0.71 15.68 6.47
N PHE A 128 1.15 14.90 5.49
CA PHE A 128 0.49 13.67 5.04
C PHE A 128 0.26 12.70 6.20
N PHE A 129 1.30 12.39 6.98
CA PHE A 129 1.21 11.47 8.10
C PHE A 129 0.20 11.93 9.15
N LEU A 130 0.20 13.22 9.50
CA LEU A 130 -0.73 13.79 10.49
C LEU A 130 -2.18 13.78 9.97
N LEU A 131 -2.38 14.17 8.72
CA LEU A 131 -3.70 14.21 8.08
C LEU A 131 -4.30 12.80 7.98
N GLU A 132 -3.55 11.82 7.49
CA GLU A 132 -4.00 10.43 7.44
C GLU A 132 -4.24 9.82 8.83
N THR A 133 -3.39 10.16 9.82
CA THR A 133 -3.60 9.75 11.21
C THR A 133 -4.94 10.28 11.74
N VAL A 134 -5.25 11.55 11.49
CA VAL A 134 -6.53 12.14 11.90
C VAL A 134 -7.69 11.46 11.19
N LEU A 135 -7.58 11.20 9.89
CA LEU A 135 -8.60 10.49 9.11
C LEU A 135 -8.87 9.10 9.67
N VAL A 136 -7.83 8.30 9.89
CA VAL A 136 -7.98 6.92 10.37
C VAL A 136 -8.55 6.87 11.78
N LEU A 137 -8.02 7.70 12.69
CA LEU A 137 -8.42 7.64 14.11
C LEU A 137 -9.78 8.29 14.39
N ASN A 138 -10.11 9.39 13.70
CA ASN A 138 -11.35 10.13 13.97
C ASN A 138 -12.49 9.74 13.04
N VAL A 139 -12.22 9.34 11.79
CA VAL A 139 -13.26 9.02 10.81
C VAL A 139 -13.52 7.52 10.77
N LEU A 140 -12.48 6.69 10.61
CA LEU A 140 -12.65 5.23 10.46
C LEU A 140 -12.74 4.50 11.81
N GLY A 141 -11.97 4.93 12.80
CA GLY A 141 -11.93 4.29 14.12
C GLY A 141 -11.23 2.92 14.16
N GLU A 142 -10.67 2.45 13.04
CA GLU A 142 -9.90 1.20 12.98
C GLU A 142 -8.40 1.43 13.20
N LYS A 143 -7.79 0.62 14.07
CA LYS A 143 -6.36 0.76 14.44
C LYS A 143 -5.42 -0.04 13.54
N LYS A 144 -5.91 -0.97 12.72
CA LYS A 144 -5.04 -1.77 11.83
C LYS A 144 -4.35 -0.92 10.77
N PRO A 145 -5.03 0.01 10.05
CA PRO A 145 -4.37 0.87 9.06
C PRO A 145 -3.24 1.72 9.64
N MET A 146 -3.35 2.13 10.91
CA MET A 146 -2.31 2.90 11.60
C MET A 146 -0.97 2.15 11.68
N LEU A 147 -0.97 0.83 11.80
CA LEU A 147 0.26 0.04 11.84
C LEU A 147 0.98 0.07 10.49
N TYR A 148 0.24 0.04 9.37
CA TYR A 148 0.82 0.15 8.04
C TYR A 148 1.38 1.55 7.78
N LEU A 149 0.64 2.61 8.16
CA LEU A 149 1.10 3.99 8.01
C LEU A 149 2.37 4.27 8.85
N LEU A 150 2.40 3.80 10.10
CA LEU A 150 3.58 3.91 10.95
C LEU A 150 4.76 3.09 10.43
N GLY A 151 4.49 1.88 9.93
CA GLY A 151 5.49 1.03 9.28
C GLY A 151 6.13 1.70 8.07
N ALA A 152 5.34 2.33 7.20
CA ALA A 152 5.82 3.11 6.08
C ALA A 152 6.74 4.26 6.53
N ALA A 153 6.28 5.08 7.49
CA ALA A 153 7.06 6.20 8.01
C ALA A 153 8.41 5.76 8.62
N LEU A 154 8.41 4.65 9.36
CA LEU A 154 9.62 4.09 9.97
C LEU A 154 10.59 3.55 8.90
N LEU A 155 10.09 2.81 7.91
CA LEU A 155 10.90 2.31 6.80
C LEU A 155 11.55 3.45 6.02
N PHE A 156 10.78 4.49 5.69
CA PHE A 156 11.31 5.68 5.03
C PHE A 156 12.38 6.37 5.87
N ALA A 157 12.13 6.57 7.17
CA ALA A 157 13.10 7.19 8.08
C ALA A 157 14.41 6.39 8.17
N ILE A 158 14.34 5.06 8.23
CA ILE A 158 15.51 4.18 8.17
C ILE A 158 16.29 4.40 6.87
N GLY A 159 15.61 4.45 5.72
CA GLY A 159 16.24 4.75 4.43
C GLY A 159 17.00 6.08 4.43
N GLN A 160 16.39 7.15 4.98
CA GLN A 160 17.05 8.45 5.10
C GLN A 160 18.27 8.41 6.03
N ILE A 161 18.23 7.64 7.13
CA ILE A 161 19.39 7.44 8.01
C ILE A 161 20.53 6.75 7.26
N PHE A 162 20.22 5.72 6.45
CA PHE A 162 21.22 5.06 5.62
C PHE A 162 21.91 6.05 4.68
N GLN A 163 21.15 6.92 4.04
CA GLN A 163 21.68 7.89 3.09
C GLN A 163 22.52 8.99 3.73
N TYR A 164 22.02 9.61 4.81
CA TYR A 164 22.67 10.80 5.37
C TYR A 164 23.72 10.51 6.43
N VAL A 165 23.57 9.43 7.20
CA VAL A 165 24.45 9.14 8.35
C VAL A 165 25.38 7.98 8.04
N ILE A 166 24.83 6.86 7.54
CA ILE A 166 25.57 5.59 7.45
C ILE A 166 26.39 5.49 6.15
N SER A 167 26.01 6.22 5.10
CA SER A 167 26.61 6.14 3.76
C SER A 167 28.14 6.29 3.75
N THR A 168 28.70 7.22 4.55
CA THR A 168 30.16 7.43 4.65
C THR A 168 30.88 6.22 5.24
N HIS A 169 30.30 5.57 6.24
CA HIS A 169 30.84 4.38 6.88
C HIS A 169 30.81 3.17 5.95
N ILE A 170 29.72 2.99 5.19
CA ILE A 170 29.60 1.90 4.21
C ILE A 170 30.56 2.10 3.04
N CYS A 171 30.68 3.34 2.55
CA CYS A 171 31.57 3.66 1.44
C CYS A 171 33.04 3.38 1.80
N GLN A 172 33.47 3.78 3.01
CA GLN A 172 34.83 3.48 3.50
C GLN A 172 35.05 1.97 3.76
N GLY A 173 34.05 1.27 4.28
CA GLY A 173 34.13 -0.16 4.58
C GLY A 173 34.11 -1.07 3.35
N THR A 174 33.54 -0.62 2.22
CA THR A 174 33.40 -1.41 0.99
C THR A 174 34.35 -0.99 -0.13
N SER A 175 35.35 -0.16 0.20
CA SER A 175 36.28 0.42 -0.78
C SER A 175 35.58 1.17 -1.91
N GLY A 176 34.49 1.86 -1.60
CA GLY A 176 33.71 2.67 -2.54
C GLY A 176 32.88 1.89 -3.54
N LYS A 177 32.67 0.58 -3.33
CA LYS A 177 31.83 -0.24 -4.21
C LYS A 177 30.33 -0.12 -3.93
N ILE A 178 29.96 0.16 -2.68
CA ILE A 178 28.58 0.29 -2.23
C ILE A 178 28.48 1.59 -1.41
N ASP A 179 27.39 2.32 -1.59
CA ASP A 179 27.03 3.49 -0.81
C ASP A 179 25.71 3.28 -0.04
N GLY A 180 25.34 4.24 0.79
CA GLY A 180 24.07 4.20 1.52
C GLY A 180 22.84 4.33 0.60
N ALA A 181 23.02 4.76 -0.65
CA ALA A 181 21.92 5.04 -1.55
C ALA A 181 21.20 3.76 -1.97
N MET A 182 21.93 2.65 -2.18
CA MET A 182 21.29 1.35 -2.45
C MET A 182 20.36 0.86 -1.32
N PHE A 183 20.66 1.20 -0.07
CA PHE A 183 19.79 0.87 1.06
C PHE A 183 18.62 1.84 1.17
N GLU A 184 18.87 3.13 0.91
CA GLU A 184 17.81 4.12 0.85
C GLU A 184 16.76 3.77 -0.20
N THR A 185 17.17 3.38 -1.42
CA THR A 185 16.23 2.96 -2.47
C THR A 185 15.37 1.76 -2.04
N LEU A 186 15.98 0.75 -1.41
CA LEU A 186 15.29 -0.45 -0.93
C LEU A 186 14.27 -0.11 0.17
N PHE A 187 14.67 0.67 1.18
CA PHE A 187 13.78 1.04 2.27
C PHE A 187 12.68 2.01 1.83
N THR A 188 12.97 2.90 0.89
CA THR A 188 11.97 3.77 0.26
C THR A 188 10.96 2.93 -0.53
N LEU A 189 11.39 1.90 -1.28
CA LEU A 189 10.48 0.97 -1.96
C LEU A 189 9.58 0.23 -0.97
N LEU A 190 10.15 -0.33 0.10
CA LEU A 190 9.37 -1.00 1.14
C LEU A 190 8.38 -0.04 1.82
N SER A 191 8.77 1.22 2.03
CA SER A 191 7.86 2.26 2.52
C SER A 191 6.69 2.50 1.56
N VAL A 192 6.94 2.60 0.26
CA VAL A 192 5.88 2.78 -0.75
C VAL A 192 4.94 1.57 -0.80
N VAL A 193 5.47 0.35 -0.65
CA VAL A 193 4.65 -0.86 -0.54
C VAL A 193 3.76 -0.81 0.70
N MET A 194 4.28 -0.38 1.85
CA MET A 194 3.46 -0.19 3.06
C MET A 194 2.43 0.93 2.91
N LEU A 195 2.73 2.00 2.18
CA LEU A 195 1.74 3.02 1.81
C LEU A 195 0.64 2.45 0.90
N TRP A 196 0.98 1.57 -0.04
CA TRP A 196 -0.01 0.90 -0.88
C TRP A 196 -0.89 -0.05 -0.08
N VAL A 197 -0.31 -0.83 0.85
CA VAL A 197 -1.09 -1.69 1.77
C VAL A 197 -1.99 -0.85 2.68
N PHE A 198 -1.45 0.24 3.24
CA PHE A 198 -2.24 1.21 4.01
C PHE A 198 -3.42 1.72 3.19
N TRP A 199 -3.17 2.17 1.96
CA TRP A 199 -4.18 2.71 1.09
C TRP A 199 -5.25 1.66 0.74
N SER A 200 -4.86 0.45 0.35
CA SER A 200 -5.79 -0.66 0.10
C SER A 200 -6.65 -0.95 1.34
N SER A 201 -6.05 -0.96 2.54
CA SER A 201 -6.76 -1.23 3.80
C SER A 201 -7.84 -0.21 4.17
N ILE A 202 -7.77 1.03 3.65
CA ILE A 202 -8.80 2.06 3.90
C ILE A 202 -9.81 2.19 2.76
N THR A 203 -9.57 1.55 1.60
CA THR A 203 -10.42 1.71 0.39
C THR A 203 -11.11 0.45 -0.06
N GLU A 204 -10.55 -0.71 0.25
CA GLU A 204 -11.10 -2.02 -0.10
C GLU A 204 -11.52 -2.69 1.20
N ASP A 205 -12.74 -2.36 1.65
CA ASP A 205 -13.35 -3.07 2.78
C ASP A 205 -13.47 -4.56 2.44
N ASP A 206 -12.91 -5.44 3.29
CA ASP A 206 -13.10 -6.89 3.27
C ASP A 206 -14.59 -7.22 3.34
N TRP A 207 -15.28 -7.25 2.20
CA TRP A 207 -16.61 -7.85 2.11
C TRP A 207 -16.40 -9.36 2.10
N PRO A 208 -16.93 -10.15 3.07
CA PRO A 208 -17.03 -11.58 2.88
C PRO A 208 -17.95 -11.76 1.68
N MET A 209 -17.37 -12.03 0.51
CA MET A 209 -18.14 -12.41 -0.66
C MET A 209 -18.99 -13.59 -0.21
N PRO A 210 -20.34 -13.49 -0.22
CA PRO A 210 -21.13 -14.68 -0.04
C PRO A 210 -20.65 -15.61 -1.15
N VAL A 211 -20.04 -16.73 -0.76
CA VAL A 211 -19.90 -17.87 -1.66
C VAL A 211 -21.30 -18.08 -2.20
N SER A 212 -21.51 -17.74 -3.46
CA SER A 212 -22.66 -18.22 -4.19
C SER A 212 -22.55 -19.73 -4.08
N VAL A 213 -23.31 -20.30 -3.16
CA VAL A 213 -23.66 -21.71 -3.22
C VAL A 213 -24.39 -21.78 -4.54
N GLU A 214 -23.66 -22.21 -5.57
CA GLU A 214 -24.22 -22.53 -6.87
C GLU A 214 -25.24 -23.61 -6.56
N ASN A 215 -26.51 -23.21 -6.55
CA ASN A 215 -27.61 -24.15 -6.48
C ASN A 215 -27.50 -24.96 -7.78
N ASP A 216 -26.93 -26.15 -7.69
CA ASP A 216 -27.01 -27.23 -8.69
C ASP A 216 -28.46 -27.71 -8.86
N GLU A 217 -29.40 -26.78 -9.08
CA GLU A 217 -30.80 -27.04 -9.41
C GLU A 217 -31.12 -26.42 -10.76
N TYR A 218 -30.34 -26.82 -11.76
CA TYR A 218 -30.69 -26.71 -13.17
C TYR A 218 -30.48 -28.07 -13.84
N VAL A 219 -31.35 -29.01 -13.51
CA VAL A 219 -31.58 -30.19 -14.36
C VAL A 219 -33.08 -30.32 -14.63
N GLN A 220 -33.47 -29.78 -15.79
CA GLN A 220 -34.43 -30.32 -16.75
C GLN A 220 -35.64 -31.10 -16.22
N ASP A 221 -36.83 -30.52 -16.36
CA ASP A 221 -37.92 -31.13 -17.13
C ASP A 221 -39.02 -30.10 -17.41
N ILE A 222 -38.95 -29.49 -18.60
CA ILE A 222 -40.11 -28.92 -19.29
C ILE A 222 -40.28 -29.73 -20.57
N SER A 223 -41.07 -30.78 -20.46
CA SER A 223 -41.70 -31.62 -21.50
C SER A 223 -42.67 -32.51 -20.71
N ASP A 224 -43.97 -32.59 -20.91
CA ASP A 224 -44.84 -32.32 -22.05
C ASP A 224 -46.25 -32.07 -21.46
N ASP A 225 -46.89 -30.95 -21.79
CA ASP A 225 -48.31 -30.71 -21.43
C ASP A 225 -49.09 -30.21 -22.66
N GLU A 226 -49.28 -31.11 -23.63
CA GLU A 226 -50.50 -31.20 -24.43
C GLU A 226 -50.69 -32.68 -24.80
N VAL A 227 -51.70 -33.35 -24.22
CA VAL A 227 -52.65 -34.25 -24.90
C VAL A 227 -53.78 -34.56 -23.91
N GLU A 228 -54.97 -34.10 -24.27
CA GLU A 228 -56.27 -34.45 -23.73
C GLU A 228 -56.65 -35.90 -24.11
N ALA A 229 -56.97 -36.77 -23.14
CA ALA A 229 -57.93 -37.88 -23.33
C ALA A 229 -58.24 -38.66 -22.02
N HIS A 230 -59.51 -38.56 -21.60
CA HIS A 230 -60.41 -39.67 -21.22
C HIS A 230 -59.92 -40.90 -20.40
N GLN A 231 -60.58 -41.06 -19.23
CA GLN A 231 -61.22 -42.27 -18.70
C GLN A 231 -60.43 -43.46 -18.07
N VAL A 232 -60.71 -43.66 -16.76
CA VAL A 232 -61.26 -44.89 -16.12
C VAL A 232 -60.33 -46.04 -15.63
N THR A 233 -60.35 -46.19 -14.29
CA THR A 233 -60.21 -47.39 -13.40
C THR A 233 -58.90 -48.12 -13.09
N ARG A 234 -58.87 -48.52 -11.79
CA ARG A 234 -58.33 -49.75 -11.15
C ARG A 234 -56.85 -49.80 -10.73
N GLY A 235 -56.63 -49.61 -9.42
CA GLY A 235 -56.45 -50.74 -8.48
C GLY A 235 -55.03 -51.26 -8.20
N ALA A 236 -54.71 -51.34 -6.89
CA ALA A 236 -53.66 -52.14 -6.21
C ALA A 236 -52.20 -51.70 -6.45
N GLY A 237 -51.28 -51.71 -5.49
CA GLY A 237 -51.26 -52.15 -4.09
C GLY A 237 -49.80 -52.31 -3.65
N GLY A 238 -49.52 -52.08 -2.36
CA GLY A 238 -48.27 -52.47 -1.64
C GLY A 238 -47.00 -51.72 -2.05
N GLY A 239 -46.03 -51.42 -1.19
CA GLY A 239 -45.80 -51.72 0.21
C GLY A 239 -44.31 -51.45 0.52
N SER A 240 -44.06 -50.94 1.72
CA SER A 240 -42.87 -51.16 2.57
C SER A 240 -41.46 -50.64 2.19
N ARG A 241 -40.99 -49.70 3.04
CA ARG A 241 -39.79 -49.75 3.92
C ARG A 241 -38.40 -50.02 3.30
N ALA A 242 -37.43 -49.14 3.60
CA ALA A 242 -36.38 -49.33 4.63
C ALA A 242 -35.05 -48.60 4.32
N ALA A 243 -34.40 -48.19 5.41
CA ALA A 243 -33.11 -47.53 5.57
C ALA A 243 -31.89 -48.19 4.90
N GLY A 244 -30.84 -47.38 4.66
CA GLY A 244 -29.47 -47.83 4.38
C GLY A 244 -28.42 -46.77 4.71
N GLN A 245 -27.51 -47.11 5.63
CA GLN A 245 -26.33 -46.35 6.10
C GLN A 245 -25.13 -46.46 5.14
N GLY A 246 -24.20 -45.48 5.23
CA GLY A 246 -22.78 -45.58 4.84
C GLY A 246 -22.17 -44.19 4.61
N ILE A 247 -21.50 -43.53 5.56
CA ILE A 247 -20.15 -43.70 6.15
C ILE A 247 -18.98 -43.31 5.22
N ARG A 248 -18.42 -42.12 5.54
CA ARG A 248 -17.00 -41.66 5.59
C ARG A 248 -16.26 -41.16 4.35
N GLY A 249 -15.79 -39.92 4.50
CA GLY A 249 -14.49 -39.41 4.01
C GLY A 249 -14.24 -38.01 4.59
N GLY A 250 -13.38 -37.91 5.61
CA GLY A 250 -13.17 -36.67 6.39
C GLY A 250 -12.22 -35.67 5.73
N GLY A 251 -12.60 -34.40 5.75
CA GLY A 251 -11.76 -33.23 5.47
C GLY A 251 -11.41 -32.49 6.77
N TRP A 252 -10.15 -32.07 6.87
CA TRP A 252 -9.58 -31.29 7.97
C TRP A 252 -10.23 -29.90 8.04
N GLU A 253 -10.96 -29.60 9.11
CA GLU A 253 -11.38 -28.23 9.45
C GLU A 253 -10.37 -27.62 10.42
N VAL A 254 -9.75 -26.51 10.02
CA VAL A 254 -8.97 -25.64 10.92
C VAL A 254 -9.92 -24.55 11.43
N THR A 255 -10.62 -24.84 12.52
CA THR A 255 -11.41 -23.85 13.24
C THR A 255 -10.46 -22.93 14.03
N ARG A 256 -10.56 -21.61 13.83
CA ARG A 256 -9.74 -20.61 14.52
C ARG A 256 -10.14 -20.57 16.00
N THR A 257 -9.23 -20.98 16.89
CA THR A 257 -9.46 -21.25 18.32
C THR A 257 -9.66 -20.02 19.22
N TRP A 258 -10.03 -18.86 18.68
CA TRP A 258 -10.12 -17.62 19.46
C TRP A 258 -11.56 -17.20 19.81
N GLU A 259 -12.59 -17.89 19.32
CA GLU A 259 -14.00 -17.55 19.59
C GLU A 259 -14.61 -18.22 20.84
N ASN A 260 -13.86 -19.05 21.57
CA ASN A 260 -14.36 -19.73 22.79
C ASN A 260 -13.73 -19.23 24.10
N VAL A 261 -13.07 -18.07 24.12
CA VAL A 261 -12.66 -17.45 25.38
C VAL A 261 -13.82 -16.61 25.90
N VAL A 262 -14.77 -17.27 26.56
CA VAL A 262 -15.77 -16.60 27.39
C VAL A 262 -15.13 -16.30 28.74
N GLU A 263 -15.03 -15.01 29.06
CA GLU A 263 -14.58 -14.50 30.35
C GLU A 263 -15.60 -14.91 31.43
N GLY A 264 -15.19 -15.80 32.34
CA GLY A 264 -16.00 -16.19 33.49
C GLY A 264 -16.14 -15.02 34.46
N ALA A 265 -17.37 -14.80 34.97
CA ALA A 265 -17.73 -13.64 35.79
C ALA A 265 -17.13 -13.61 37.22
N ASP A 266 -16.12 -14.43 37.51
CA ASP A 266 -15.44 -14.52 38.82
C ASP A 266 -13.92 -14.28 38.75
N GLY A 267 -13.39 -13.84 37.61
CA GLY A 267 -12.08 -13.16 37.51
C GLY A 267 -10.87 -13.97 37.99
N THR A 268 -10.94 -15.30 38.04
CA THR A 268 -9.82 -16.14 38.49
C THR A 268 -9.44 -17.16 37.41
N ILE A 269 -8.21 -17.05 36.91
CA ILE A 269 -7.66 -17.90 35.84
C ILE A 269 -7.36 -19.29 36.42
N SER A 270 -8.33 -20.21 36.31
CA SER A 270 -8.17 -21.63 36.68
C SER A 270 -8.69 -22.56 35.59
N SER A 271 -8.24 -22.39 34.35
CA SER A 271 -8.51 -23.39 33.29
C SER A 271 -7.27 -23.79 32.48
N THR A 272 -6.12 -23.16 32.69
CA THR A 272 -4.89 -23.51 31.96
C THR A 272 -4.10 -24.66 32.58
N VAL A 273 -4.43 -25.09 33.81
CA VAL A 273 -3.70 -26.18 34.50
C VAL A 273 -4.37 -27.55 34.32
N GLU A 274 -5.70 -27.60 34.16
CA GLU A 274 -6.43 -28.88 34.00
C GLU A 274 -6.28 -29.47 32.59
N GLY A 275 -6.22 -28.61 31.56
CA GLY A 275 -5.95 -29.01 30.17
C GLY A 275 -4.53 -29.55 29.93
N LEU A 276 -3.54 -29.12 30.73
CA LEU A 276 -2.17 -29.65 30.67
C LEU A 276 -2.04 -31.01 31.39
N LEU A 277 -2.90 -31.29 32.38
CA LEU A 277 -2.91 -32.55 33.13
C LEU A 277 -3.50 -33.72 32.33
N GLU A 278 -4.44 -33.48 31.42
CA GLU A 278 -4.99 -34.52 30.54
C GLU A 278 -4.11 -34.83 29.31
N ALA A 279 -3.33 -33.85 28.83
CA ALA A 279 -2.40 -34.06 27.71
C ALA A 279 -1.22 -34.99 28.08
N GLY A 280 -0.87 -35.09 29.37
CA GLY A 280 0.18 -35.99 29.87
C GLY A 280 -0.23 -37.47 29.99
N LYS A 281 -1.52 -37.79 30.03
CA LYS A 281 -2.02 -39.17 30.21
C LYS A 281 -2.16 -39.97 28.90
N ARG A 282 -1.97 -39.36 27.74
CA ARG A 282 -2.03 -40.05 26.43
C ARG A 282 -0.66 -40.42 25.83
N LYS A 283 0.41 -40.34 26.62
CA LYS A 283 1.73 -40.90 26.27
C LYS A 283 2.25 -41.80 27.39
N ARG A 284 1.63 -42.97 27.55
CA ARG A 284 2.30 -44.23 27.87
C ARG A 284 1.38 -45.40 27.58
#